data_AF-A0A2J8VLC5-F1
#
_entry.id   AF-A0A2J8VLC5-F1
#
_cell.length_a   1.000
_cell.length_b   1.000
_cell.length_c   1.000
_cell.angle_alpha   90.00
_cell.angle_beta   90.00
_cell.angle_gamma   90.00
#
_symmetry.space_group_name_H-M   'P 1'
#
loop_
_entity.id
_entity.type
_entity.pdbx_description
1 polymer ?
#
loop_
_entity_poly.entity_id
_entity_poly.type
_entity_poly.pdbx_seq_one_letter_code
_entity_poly.pdbx_strand_id
1 'polypeptide(L)'
;MIWEYNVVIIVMACREFEMGRKKCERYWPLYGEDPITFAPFKISCEDEQARTDYFIRTLLLEFQNESRRLYQFHYVNWPDHDVPSSFDSILDMISLMRKYQEHEDVPICIHC
;
A
#
# COMPACT_ATOMS: atom_id res chain seq x y z
N MET A 1 11.79 -6.18 7.41
CA MET A 1 10.47 -6.68 6.95
C MET A 1 10.27 -6.56 5.44
N ILE A 2 9.76 -5.45 4.87
CA ILE A 2 9.42 -5.38 3.42
C ILE A 2 10.61 -5.78 2.52
N TRP A 3 11.77 -5.18 2.77
CA TRP A 3 13.01 -5.49 2.05
C TRP A 3 13.50 -6.93 2.31
N GLU A 4 13.58 -7.33 3.57
CA GLU A 4 14.13 -8.62 4.00
C GLU A 4 13.36 -9.82 3.45
N TYR A 5 12.03 -9.74 3.40
CA TYR A 5 11.16 -10.83 2.98
C TYR A 5 10.74 -10.75 1.51
N ASN A 6 11.35 -9.87 0.73
CA ASN A 6 11.03 -9.69 -0.70
C ASN A 6 9.54 -9.42 -0.96
N VAL A 7 8.88 -8.70 -0.05
CA VAL A 7 7.49 -8.28 -0.24
C VAL A 7 7.40 -7.37 -1.46
N VAL A 8 6.44 -7.63 -2.34
CA VAL A 8 6.13 -6.79 -3.51
C VAL A 8 4.80 -6.05 -3.33
N ILE A 9 3.84 -6.69 -2.65
CA ILE A 9 2.49 -6.16 -2.44
C ILE A 9 2.29 -5.74 -0.99
N ILE A 10 1.78 -4.52 -0.80
CA ILE A 10 1.32 -4.01 0.49
C ILE A 10 -0.17 -3.69 0.37
N VAL A 11 -1.00 -4.21 1.27
CA VAL A 11 -2.42 -3.85 1.41
C VAL A 11 -2.59 -3.09 2.72
N MET A 12 -3.06 -1.85 2.62
CA MET A 12 -3.41 -0.98 3.75
C MET A 12 -4.94 -0.81 3.77
N ALA A 13 -5.58 -1.21 4.86
CA ALA A 13 -7.04 -1.26 4.99
C ALA A 13 -7.61 -0.29 6.04
N CYS A 14 -6.90 0.80 6.33
CA CYS A 14 -7.33 1.88 7.20
C CYS A 14 -6.97 3.23 6.58
N ARG A 15 -7.55 4.32 7.09
CA ARG A 15 -7.05 5.67 6.80
C ARG A 15 -5.92 6.02 7.76
N GLU A 16 -5.08 6.99 7.38
CA GLU A 16 -4.09 7.58 8.32
C GLU A 16 -4.76 8.13 9.59
N PHE A 17 -5.95 8.72 9.42
CA PHE A 17 -6.77 9.25 10.50
C PHE A 17 -8.21 8.77 10.40
N GLU A 18 -8.74 8.31 11.52
CA GLU A 18 -10.13 7.85 11.65
C GLU A 18 -10.73 8.44 12.92
N MET A 19 -11.90 9.07 12.80
CA MET A 19 -12.58 9.75 13.93
C MET A 19 -11.66 10.70 14.73
N GLY A 20 -10.75 11.39 14.04
CA GLY A 20 -9.80 12.33 14.65
C GLY A 20 -8.61 11.67 15.37
N ARG A 21 -8.47 10.34 15.31
CA ARG A 21 -7.34 9.60 15.88
C ARG A 21 -6.42 9.11 14.78
N LYS A 22 -5.11 9.21 15.00
CA LYS A 22 -4.09 8.67 14.10
C LYS A 22 -4.06 7.14 14.22
N LYS A 23 -4.13 6.45 13.08
CA LYS A 23 -4.14 4.98 12.99
C LYS A 23 -2.84 4.44 12.42
N CYS A 24 -2.32 5.10 11.39
CA CYS A 24 -1.10 4.70 10.71
C CYS A 24 -0.18 5.91 10.53
N GLU A 25 1.12 5.71 10.73
CA GLU A 25 2.13 6.66 10.24
C GLU A 25 2.23 6.55 8.72
N ARG A 26 2.23 7.68 8.02
CA ARG A 26 2.40 7.67 6.57
C ARG A 26 3.83 7.28 6.21
N TYR A 27 3.98 6.08 5.66
CA TYR A 27 5.26 5.51 5.22
C TYR A 27 5.53 5.66 3.71
N TRP A 28 4.67 6.37 2.99
CA TRP A 28 4.80 6.64 1.55
C TRP A 28 4.75 8.15 1.26
N PRO A 29 5.45 8.65 0.23
CA PRO A 29 5.27 10.04 -0.23
C PRO A 29 3.93 10.21 -0.93
N LEU A 30 3.35 11.40 -0.85
CA LEU A 30 2.19 11.72 -1.69
C LEU A 30 2.65 11.76 -3.15
N TYR A 31 1.75 11.43 -4.08
CA TYR A 31 2.09 11.47 -5.50
C TYR A 31 2.48 12.89 -5.93
N GLY A 32 3.62 13.04 -6.62
CA GLY A 32 4.19 14.32 -7.02
C GLY A 32 5.11 14.98 -5.99
N GLU A 33 5.20 14.45 -4.76
CA GLU A 33 6.13 14.93 -3.74
C GLU A 33 7.51 14.26 -3.86
N ASP A 34 8.52 14.90 -3.26
CA ASP A 34 9.87 14.36 -3.20
C ASP A 34 9.94 13.03 -2.43
N PRO A 35 10.94 12.17 -2.74
CA PRO A 35 11.14 10.93 -2.02
C PRO A 35 11.34 11.13 -0.51
N ILE A 36 10.74 10.25 0.30
CA ILE A 36 10.93 10.24 1.75
C ILE A 36 12.09 9.31 2.10
N THR A 37 12.93 9.71 3.05
CA THR A 37 14.03 8.90 3.56
C THR A 37 13.71 8.38 4.96
N PHE A 38 13.65 7.05 5.07
CA PHE A 38 13.63 6.31 6.33
C PHE A 38 14.95 5.55 6.44
N ALA A 39 16.03 6.27 6.77
CA ALA A 39 17.39 5.74 6.67
C ALA A 39 17.50 4.33 7.31
N PRO A 40 18.04 3.34 6.59
CA PRO A 40 18.80 3.44 5.34
C PRO A 40 17.97 3.38 4.04
N PHE A 41 16.64 3.42 4.11
CA PHE A 41 15.74 3.31 2.96
C PHE A 41 15.34 4.67 2.40
N LYS A 42 15.16 4.72 1.08
CA LYS A 42 14.52 5.85 0.40
C LYS A 42 13.33 5.33 -0.40
N ILE A 43 12.21 6.03 -0.31
CA ILE A 43 10.97 5.63 -0.98
C ILE A 43 10.40 6.77 -1.80
N SER A 44 10.08 6.50 -3.06
CA SER A 44 9.40 7.43 -3.98
C SER A 44 8.07 6.83 -4.46
N CYS A 45 7.16 7.70 -4.89
CA CYS A 45 5.89 7.31 -5.52
C CYS A 45 5.99 7.63 -7.02
N GLU A 46 6.10 6.60 -7.85
CA GLU A 46 6.24 6.73 -9.30
C GLU A 46 4.88 6.97 -9.99
N ASP A 47 3.80 6.41 -9.44
CA ASP A 47 2.45 6.49 -10.00
C ASP A 47 1.39 6.29 -8.90
N GLU A 48 0.22 6.90 -9.05
CA GLU A 48 -0.95 6.71 -8.20
C GLU A 48 -2.20 6.58 -9.06
N GLN A 49 -2.87 5.43 -8.96
CA GLN A 49 -4.10 5.13 -9.68
C GLN A 49 -5.27 5.09 -8.71
N ALA A 50 -6.23 5.99 -8.92
CA ALA A 50 -7.49 5.99 -8.17
C ALA A 50 -8.45 4.94 -8.74
N ARG A 51 -9.09 4.18 -7.83
CA ARG A 51 -10.17 3.24 -8.12
C ARG A 51 -11.35 3.54 -7.19
N THR A 52 -12.45 2.81 -7.37
CA THR A 52 -13.57 2.85 -6.43
C THR A 52 -13.10 2.33 -5.07
N ASP A 53 -13.15 3.18 -4.04
CA ASP A 53 -12.81 2.89 -2.64
C ASP A 53 -11.34 2.60 -2.28
N TYR A 54 -10.42 2.52 -3.26
CA TYR A 54 -9.00 2.31 -3.00
C TYR A 54 -8.08 3.01 -4.01
N PHE A 55 -6.81 3.13 -3.62
CA PHE A 55 -5.73 3.62 -4.47
C PHE A 55 -4.71 2.51 -4.72
N ILE A 56 -4.04 2.55 -5.86
CA ILE A 56 -2.87 1.74 -6.15
C ILE A 56 -1.69 2.68 -6.34
N ARG A 57 -0.68 2.55 -5.48
CA ARG A 57 0.58 3.31 -5.63
C ARG A 57 1.68 2.40 -6.14
N THR A 58 2.36 2.85 -7.18
CA THR A 58 3.62 2.25 -7.60
C THR A 58 4.73 2.97 -6.84
N LEU A 59 5.40 2.25 -5.94
CA LEU A 59 6.45 2.79 -5.10
C LEU A 59 7.80 2.22 -5.53
N LEU A 60 8.85 3.04 -5.51
CA LEU A 60 10.22 2.57 -5.66
C LEU A 60 10.91 2.62 -4.29
N LEU A 61 11.29 1.45 -3.76
CA LEU A 61 12.05 1.31 -2.53
C LEU A 61 13.53 1.10 -2.88
N GLU A 62 14.37 2.01 -2.42
CA GLU A 62 15.82 1.98 -2.64
C GLU A 62 16.54 1.65 -1.33
N PHE A 63 17.51 0.73 -1.39
CA PHE A 63 18.40 0.39 -0.29
C PHE A 63 19.78 0.04 -0.85
N GLN A 64 20.80 0.75 -0.39
CA GLN A 64 22.17 0.63 -0.90
C GLN A 64 22.22 0.86 -2.43
N ASN A 65 22.67 -0.12 -3.21
CA ASN A 65 22.79 -0.05 -4.67
C ASN A 65 21.66 -0.81 -5.39
N GLU A 66 20.61 -1.19 -4.66
CA GLU A 66 19.48 -1.94 -5.19
C GLU A 66 18.20 -1.13 -5.07
N SER A 67 17.28 -1.35 -6.01
CA SER A 67 15.94 -0.79 -5.99
C SER A 67 14.92 -1.88 -6.28
N ARG A 68 13.75 -1.77 -5.65
CA ARG A 68 12.62 -2.67 -5.86
C ARG A 68 11.34 -1.89 -6.01
N ARG A 69 10.54 -2.27 -7.01
CA ARG A 69 9.20 -1.74 -7.21
C ARG A 69 8.22 -2.48 -6.31
N LEU A 70 7.41 -1.72 -5.58
CA LEU A 70 6.35 -2.20 -4.71
C LEU A 70 5.01 -1.66 -5.20
N TYR A 71 3.94 -2.37 -4.87
CA TYR A 71 2.57 -1.93 -5.16
C TYR A 71 1.78 -1.87 -3.86
N GLN A 72 1.38 -0.66 -3.47
CA GLN A 72 0.53 -0.44 -2.30
C GLN A 72 -0.92 -0.28 -2.74
N PHE A 73 -1.77 -1.21 -2.31
CA PHE A 73 -3.24 -1.11 -2.40
C PHE A 73 -3.75 -0.50 -1.11
N HIS A 74 -4.31 0.70 -1.16
CA HIS A 74 -4.77 1.44 0.00
C HIS A 74 -6.29 1.60 -0.05
N TYR A 75 -7.00 0.72 0.66
CA TYR A 75 -8.45 0.74 0.79
C TYR A 75 -8.87 1.75 1.85
N VAL A 76 -9.62 2.78 1.46
CA VAL A 76 -9.92 3.93 2.31
C VAL A 76 -11.38 3.98 2.78
N ASN A 77 -12.22 3.06 2.34
CA ASN A 77 -13.64 3.03 2.68
C ASN A 77 -14.01 1.91 3.66
N TRP A 78 -13.06 1.45 4.47
CA TRP A 78 -13.33 0.51 5.57
C TRP A 78 -13.43 1.27 6.90
N PRO A 79 -14.62 1.35 7.52
CA PRO A 79 -14.78 1.96 8.82
C PRO A 79 -14.27 1.05 9.96
N ASP A 80 -13.51 1.62 10.91
CA ASP A 80 -12.84 0.98 12.06
C ASP A 80 -13.70 0.02 12.91
N HIS A 81 -15.03 0.22 12.92
CA HIS A 81 -16.00 -0.56 13.72
C HIS A 81 -17.26 -0.94 12.94
N ASP A 82 -17.21 -0.91 11.62
CA ASP A 82 -18.34 -1.25 10.76
C ASP A 82 -17.82 -1.95 9.50
N VAL A 83 -18.71 -2.34 8.60
CA VAL A 83 -18.34 -2.91 7.30
C VAL A 83 -18.68 -1.93 6.19
N PRO A 84 -17.96 -1.95 5.05
CA PRO A 84 -18.40 -1.23 3.87
C PRO A 84 -19.83 -1.65 3.47
N SER A 85 -20.61 -0.72 2.92
CA SER A 85 -21.99 -0.98 2.50
C SER A 85 -22.10 -1.99 1.35
N SER A 86 -21.03 -2.16 0.57
CA SER A 86 -20.81 -3.26 -0.39
C SER A 86 -19.37 -3.75 -0.29
N PHE A 87 -19.16 -5.04 -0.58
CA PHE A 87 -17.84 -5.67 -0.65
C PHE A 87 -17.31 -5.79 -2.10
N ASP A 88 -18.03 -5.26 -3.10
CA ASP A 88 -17.64 -5.39 -4.51
C ASP A 88 -16.25 -4.80 -4.79
N SER A 89 -15.93 -3.63 -4.21
CA SER A 89 -14.63 -2.98 -4.35
C SER A 89 -13.51 -3.73 -3.60
N ILE A 90 -13.83 -4.44 -2.52
CA ILE A 90 -12.87 -5.35 -1.85
C ILE A 90 -12.51 -6.50 -2.79
N LEU A 91 -13.51 -7.13 -3.42
CA LEU A 91 -13.28 -8.23 -4.36
C LEU A 91 -12.52 -7.77 -5.60
N ASP A 92 -12.83 -6.57 -6.14
CA ASP A 92 -12.07 -5.95 -7.22
C ASP A 92 -10.61 -5.72 -6.84
N MET A 93 -10.36 -5.16 -5.64
CA MET A 93 -9.02 -4.92 -5.12
C MET A 93 -8.23 -6.23 -4.99
N ILE A 94 -8.82 -7.28 -4.39
CA ILE A 94 -8.16 -8.59 -4.24
C ILE A 94 -7.86 -9.20 -5.62
N SER A 95 -8.84 -9.17 -6.53
CA SER A 95 -8.70 -9.69 -7.89
C SER A 95 -7.57 -9.00 -8.64
N LEU A 96 -7.49 -7.67 -8.55
CA LEU A 96 -6.44 -6.90 -9.20
C LEU A 96 -5.08 -7.13 -8.54
N MET A 97 -5.01 -7.13 -7.21
CA MET A 97 -3.78 -7.41 -6.46
C MET A 97 -3.18 -8.77 -6.86
N ARG A 98 -4.01 -9.80 -7.03
CA ARG A 98 -3.57 -11.12 -7.49
C ARG A 98 -3.09 -11.16 -8.95
N LYS A 99 -3.39 -10.15 -9.77
CA LYS A 99 -2.75 -9.99 -11.10
C LYS A 99 -1.33 -9.46 -11.01
N TYR A 100 -0.98 -8.72 -9.95
CA TYR A 100 0.40 -8.26 -9.71
C TYR A 100 1.24 -9.35 -9.05
N GLN A 101 0.62 -10.19 -8.22
CA GLN A 101 1.27 -11.36 -7.62
C GLN A 101 0.28 -12.54 -7.54
N GLU A 102 0.32 -13.42 -8.55
CA GLU A 102 -0.56 -14.59 -8.62
C GLU A 102 -0.14 -15.73 -7.68
N HIS A 103 1.15 -15.79 -7.36
CA HIS A 103 1.78 -16.86 -6.57
C HIS A 103 1.92 -16.50 -5.07
N GLU A 104 2.37 -17.48 -4.28
CA GLU A 104 2.61 -17.34 -2.83
C GLU A 104 4.09 -17.43 -2.44
N ASP A 105 5.01 -17.44 -3.42
CA ASP A 105 6.45 -17.57 -3.20
C ASP A 105 7.08 -16.48 -2.30
N VAL A 106 6.47 -15.29 -2.27
CA VAL A 106 6.82 -14.19 -1.37
C VAL A 106 5.58 -13.68 -0.65
N PRO A 107 5.69 -13.21 0.60
CA PRO A 107 4.54 -12.78 1.38
C PRO A 107 3.93 -11.48 0.82
N ILE A 108 2.61 -11.38 0.96
CA ILE A 108 1.86 -10.13 0.81
C ILE A 108 1.73 -9.49 2.20
N CYS A 109 2.14 -8.24 2.35
CA CYS A 109 2.01 -7.52 3.61
C CYS A 109 0.61 -6.89 3.70
N ILE A 110 -0.16 -7.20 4.75
CA ILE A 110 -1.50 -6.64 4.98
C ILE A 110 -1.54 -6.00 6.37
N HIS A 111 -2.03 -4.77 6.48
CA HIS A 111 -2.21 -4.05 7.76
C HIS A 111 -3.38 -3.05 7.73
N CYS A 112 -3.77 -2.58 8.91
CA CYS A 112 -4.81 -1.58 9.20
C CYS A 112 -4.44 -0.80 10.48
#